data_AF-A0A522F045-F1
#
_entry.id   AF-A0A522F045-F1
#
_cell.length_a   1.000
_cell.length_b   1.000
_cell.length_c   1.000
_cell.angle_alpha   90.00
_cell.angle_beta   90.00
_cell.angle_gamma   90.00
#
_symmetry.space_group_name_H-M   'P 1'
#
loop_
_entity.id
_entity.type
_entity.pdbx_description
1 polymer ?
#
loop_
_entity_poly.entity_id
_entity_poly.type
_entity_poly.pdbx_seq_one_letter_code
_entity_poly.pdbx_strand_id
1 'polypeptide(L)'
;MKKMFFALGLGLTLASSVYAANSNVDILNKMMTNALEPFQSATTVAKFNFNALDMNDERVLKVDVNSLYSKVGAKNKVELKIDNLAYDFGNGTAPKTTVKAAFNTDITKIVSPDQLEEIIPNLSTIIENFAKDYTEEFGDAITIESVVTSTSKDTDGKYIGLNGFISFKIDLSKVPAEEVKEIPLTEAVVSLGVNLKTGISIDGYIVSNPASYYFDRDQKGLKEYFETLLSGDTETLNTLLAFLVQLDRYAEIIAEGATDMDLSKIVH
;
A
#
# COMPACT_ATOMS: atom_id res chain seq x y z
N MET A 1 48.93 17.02 -49.80
CA MET A 1 48.00 17.37 -48.70
C MET A 1 46.59 17.48 -49.27
N LYS A 2 45.68 16.64 -48.74
CA LYS A 2 44.21 16.73 -48.71
C LYS A 2 43.48 17.04 -50.03
N LYS A 3 43.02 15.97 -50.67
CA LYS A 3 41.91 15.93 -51.64
C LYS A 3 40.67 15.27 -50.99
N MET A 4 39.50 15.58 -51.57
CA MET A 4 38.20 14.85 -51.59
C MET A 4 37.12 15.35 -50.60
N PHE A 5 36.10 16.10 -51.09
CA PHE A 5 34.79 15.72 -51.71
C PHE A 5 33.68 15.61 -50.65
N PHE A 6 32.75 16.58 -50.55
CA PHE A 6 31.42 16.65 -51.19
C PHE A 6 30.59 15.34 -51.12
N ALA A 7 29.39 15.46 -50.53
CA ALA A 7 28.25 14.53 -50.48
C ALA A 7 28.22 13.45 -49.38
N LEU A 8 27.75 13.84 -48.19
CA LEU A 8 26.63 13.25 -47.42
C LEU A 8 26.06 14.45 -46.63
N GLY A 9 24.89 15.04 -46.89
CA GLY A 9 23.69 14.46 -47.47
C GLY A 9 23.04 13.55 -46.42
N LEU A 10 22.09 14.13 -45.66
CA LEU A 10 21.24 13.51 -44.63
C LEU A 10 21.90 13.30 -43.25
N GLY A 11 21.48 14.13 -42.29
CA GLY A 11 21.85 13.98 -40.88
C GLY A 11 21.76 15.26 -40.03
N LEU A 12 20.99 16.28 -40.43
CA LEU A 12 20.57 17.37 -39.53
C LEU A 12 19.39 16.96 -38.61
N THR A 13 19.30 15.67 -38.33
CA THR A 13 18.53 15.05 -37.26
C THR A 13 19.45 13.97 -36.67
N LEU A 14 19.36 13.71 -35.36
CA LEU A 14 20.21 12.78 -34.58
C LEU A 14 21.47 13.38 -33.91
N ALA A 15 21.29 14.49 -33.21
CA ALA A 15 21.80 14.58 -31.84
C ALA A 15 20.80 15.36 -30.95
N SER A 16 19.50 15.19 -31.17
CA SER A 16 18.59 15.11 -30.03
C SER A 16 19.07 13.89 -29.26
N SER A 17 19.81 14.11 -28.18
CA SER A 17 20.34 13.11 -27.28
C SER A 17 19.39 11.91 -27.18
N VAL A 18 19.69 10.85 -27.92
CA VAL A 18 19.12 9.52 -27.73
C VAL A 18 19.85 8.89 -26.54
N TYR A 19 19.85 9.62 -25.41
CA TYR A 19 19.42 8.97 -24.19
C TYR A 19 17.91 9.07 -24.31
N ALA A 20 17.23 7.98 -24.66
CA ALA A 20 15.86 7.85 -24.21
C ALA A 20 15.92 8.13 -22.71
N ALA A 21 15.44 9.30 -22.30
CA ALA A 21 15.40 9.70 -20.91
C ALA A 21 14.49 8.66 -20.27
N ASN A 22 15.09 7.64 -19.64
CA ASN A 22 14.35 6.73 -18.80
C ASN A 22 13.62 7.63 -17.82
N SER A 23 12.30 7.62 -17.86
CA SER A 23 11.51 8.38 -16.92
C SER A 23 11.91 7.96 -15.49
N ASN A 24 11.70 8.82 -14.49
CA ASN A 24 11.94 8.42 -13.09
C ASN A 24 11.25 7.07 -12.78
N VAL A 25 10.08 6.84 -13.38
CA VAL A 25 9.34 5.57 -13.35
C VAL A 25 10.17 4.40 -13.91
N ASP A 26 10.78 4.53 -15.09
CA ASP A 26 11.60 3.47 -15.69
C ASP A 26 12.83 3.13 -14.84
N ILE A 27 13.48 4.15 -14.26
CA ILE A 27 14.64 3.97 -13.37
C ILE A 27 14.22 3.18 -12.13
N LEU A 28 13.14 3.59 -11.47
CA LEU A 28 12.62 2.92 -10.28
C LEU A 28 12.15 1.50 -10.58
N ASN A 29 11.43 1.29 -11.69
CA ASN A 29 10.97 -0.04 -12.10
C ASN A 29 12.12 -0.99 -12.38
N LYS A 30 13.19 -0.51 -13.03
CA LYS A 30 14.40 -1.32 -13.25
C LYS A 30 15.09 -1.66 -11.93
N MET A 31 15.21 -0.70 -11.02
CA MET A 31 15.79 -0.93 -9.69
C MET A 31 14.98 -1.97 -8.92
N MET A 32 13.65 -1.83 -8.86
CA MET A 32 12.78 -2.78 -8.16
C MET A 32 12.82 -4.18 -8.79
N THR A 33 12.85 -4.26 -10.12
CA THR A 33 12.99 -5.56 -10.83
C THR A 33 14.24 -6.30 -10.39
N ASN A 34 15.38 -5.60 -10.33
CA ASN A 34 16.64 -6.20 -9.86
C ASN A 34 16.57 -6.58 -8.38
N ALA A 35 15.99 -5.72 -7.54
CA ALA A 35 15.88 -5.96 -6.11
C ALA A 35 14.99 -7.18 -5.79
N LEU A 36 14.00 -7.46 -6.64
CA LEU A 36 13.05 -8.56 -6.51
C LEU A 36 13.51 -9.87 -7.14
N GLU A 37 14.62 -9.88 -7.89
CA GLU A 37 15.15 -11.08 -8.54
C GLU A 37 15.33 -12.28 -7.58
N PRO A 38 15.85 -12.11 -6.34
CA PRO A 38 15.98 -13.22 -5.39
C PRO A 38 14.67 -13.86 -4.95
N PHE A 39 13.53 -13.17 -5.16
CA PHE A 39 12.19 -13.63 -4.78
C PHE A 39 11.42 -14.21 -5.97
N GLN A 40 12.10 -14.59 -7.05
CA GLN A 40 11.52 -15.30 -8.18
C GLN A 40 11.91 -16.78 -8.16
N SER A 41 10.92 -17.66 -8.22
CA SER A 41 11.14 -19.11 -8.36
C SER A 41 9.96 -19.77 -9.06
N ALA A 42 9.96 -21.11 -9.16
CA ALA A 42 8.80 -21.85 -9.67
C ALA A 42 7.55 -21.69 -8.76
N THR A 43 7.74 -21.33 -7.49
CA THR A 43 6.68 -21.24 -6.48
C THR A 43 6.51 -19.84 -5.89
N THR A 44 7.44 -18.91 -6.15
CA THR A 44 7.39 -17.53 -5.66
C THR A 44 7.43 -16.54 -6.81
N VAL A 45 6.56 -15.53 -6.76
CA VAL A 45 6.51 -14.42 -7.70
C VAL A 45 6.45 -13.13 -6.92
N ALA A 46 7.36 -12.19 -7.19
CA ALA A 46 7.32 -10.85 -6.63
C ALA A 46 7.36 -9.79 -7.75
N LYS A 47 6.46 -8.81 -7.74
CA LYS A 47 6.40 -7.74 -8.74
C LYS A 47 6.08 -6.45 -8.04
N PHE A 48 6.70 -5.38 -8.50
CA PHE A 48 6.42 -4.02 -8.06
C PHE A 48 6.60 -3.12 -9.26
N ASN A 49 5.58 -2.32 -9.57
CA ASN A 49 5.66 -1.35 -10.65
C ASN A 49 5.15 0.00 -10.19
N PHE A 50 5.93 1.03 -10.49
CA PHE A 50 5.49 2.41 -10.58
C PHE A 50 4.77 2.60 -11.93
N ASN A 51 3.53 3.08 -11.87
CA ASN A 51 2.75 3.49 -13.04
C ASN A 51 2.89 5.00 -13.29
N ALA A 52 3.09 5.78 -12.21
CA ALA A 52 3.35 7.21 -12.28
C ALA A 52 4.23 7.67 -11.12
N LEU A 53 5.07 8.67 -11.40
CA LEU A 53 5.75 9.48 -10.39
C LEU A 53 5.92 10.88 -10.97
N ASP A 54 5.33 11.87 -10.31
CA ASP A 54 5.49 13.29 -10.63
C ASP A 54 5.86 14.05 -9.36
N MET A 55 6.86 14.91 -9.48
CA MET A 55 7.45 15.66 -8.37
C MET A 55 7.91 17.02 -8.88
N ASN A 56 7.85 18.02 -8.02
CA ASN A 56 8.49 19.32 -8.23
C ASN A 56 9.56 19.57 -7.17
N ASP A 57 10.16 20.76 -7.19
CA ASP A 57 11.23 21.14 -6.27
C ASP A 57 10.80 21.13 -4.79
N GLU A 58 9.50 21.10 -4.50
CA GLU A 58 8.97 21.15 -3.14
C GLU A 58 8.42 19.82 -2.64
N ARG A 59 7.80 19.02 -3.50
CA ARG A 59 7.03 17.85 -3.08
C ARG A 59 6.74 16.87 -4.21
N VAL A 60 6.23 15.73 -3.81
CA VAL A 60 5.57 14.77 -4.70
C VAL A 60 4.17 15.29 -5.05
N LEU A 61 3.86 15.30 -6.34
CA LEU A 61 2.54 15.67 -6.86
C LEU A 61 1.68 14.44 -7.10
N LYS A 62 2.29 13.36 -7.60
CA LYS A 62 1.58 12.12 -7.91
C LYS A 62 2.48 10.90 -7.76
N VAL A 63 1.92 9.82 -7.23
CA VAL A 63 2.52 8.48 -7.23
C VAL A 63 1.43 7.50 -7.54
N ASP A 64 1.72 6.47 -8.33
CA ASP A 64 0.83 5.35 -8.57
C ASP A 64 1.67 4.09 -8.65
N VAL A 65 1.36 3.10 -7.81
CA VAL A 65 2.04 1.81 -7.79
C VAL A 65 1.06 0.64 -7.78
N ASN A 66 1.49 -0.46 -8.36
CA ASN A 66 0.92 -1.78 -8.13
C ASN A 66 2.01 -2.75 -7.68
N SER A 67 1.60 -3.78 -6.95
CA SER A 67 2.50 -4.83 -6.53
C SER A 67 1.79 -6.17 -6.43
N LEU A 68 2.57 -7.23 -6.55
CA LEU A 68 2.14 -8.60 -6.38
C LEU A 68 3.25 -9.38 -5.70
N TYR A 69 2.95 -10.00 -4.58
CA TYR A 69 3.76 -11.05 -4.01
C TYR A 69 2.89 -12.30 -3.93
N SER A 70 3.36 -13.43 -4.45
CA SER A 70 2.65 -14.71 -4.39
C SER A 70 3.64 -15.81 -4.05
N LYS A 71 3.26 -16.69 -3.12
CA LYS A 71 4.01 -17.90 -2.77
C LYS A 71 3.07 -19.10 -2.70
N VAL A 72 3.46 -20.18 -3.36
CA VAL A 72 2.74 -21.46 -3.38
C VAL A 72 3.56 -22.47 -2.59
N GLY A 73 3.00 -22.97 -1.50
CA GLY A 73 3.63 -24.00 -0.67
C GLY A 73 2.90 -25.33 -0.77
N ALA A 74 3.34 -26.31 0.02
CA ALA A 74 2.77 -27.66 -0.03
C ALA A 74 1.30 -27.73 0.41
N LYS A 75 0.85 -26.82 1.29
CA LYS A 75 -0.49 -26.86 1.88
C LYS A 75 -1.39 -25.72 1.42
N ASN A 76 -0.81 -24.55 1.18
CA ASN A 76 -1.56 -23.34 0.92
C ASN A 76 -0.91 -22.45 -0.15
N LYS A 77 -1.67 -21.47 -0.62
CA LYS A 77 -1.18 -20.37 -1.44
C LYS A 77 -1.39 -19.07 -0.66
N VAL A 78 -0.39 -18.19 -0.74
CA VAL A 78 -0.45 -16.83 -0.20
C VAL A 78 -0.23 -15.87 -1.35
N GLU A 79 -1.05 -14.84 -1.44
CA GLU A 79 -0.88 -13.77 -2.41
C GLU A 79 -1.23 -12.42 -1.78
N LEU A 80 -0.27 -11.52 -1.70
CA LEU A 80 -0.48 -10.12 -1.38
C LEU A 80 -0.49 -9.33 -2.70
N LYS A 81 -1.59 -8.66 -3.00
CA LYS A 81 -1.78 -7.90 -4.22
C LYS A 81 -2.16 -6.47 -3.87
N ILE A 82 -1.45 -5.50 -4.45
CA ILE A 82 -1.83 -4.10 -4.44
C ILE A 82 -2.19 -3.78 -5.89
N ASP A 83 -3.50 -3.74 -6.19
CA ASP A 83 -3.99 -3.39 -7.53
C ASP A 83 -3.75 -1.92 -7.83
N ASN A 84 -3.87 -1.08 -6.81
CA ASN A 84 -3.62 0.35 -6.90
C ASN A 84 -3.26 0.90 -5.52
N LEU A 85 -2.12 1.56 -5.40
CA LEU A 85 -1.83 2.50 -4.32
C LEU A 85 -1.38 3.80 -4.98
N ALA A 86 -2.25 4.79 -4.96
CA ALA A 86 -2.02 6.04 -5.66
C ALA A 86 -2.22 7.25 -4.75
N TYR A 87 -1.25 8.15 -4.77
CA TYR A 87 -1.29 9.45 -4.10
C TYR A 87 -1.41 10.55 -5.15
N ASP A 88 -2.28 11.52 -4.90
CA ASP A 88 -2.48 12.70 -5.73
C ASP A 88 -2.60 13.96 -4.85
N PHE A 89 -1.64 14.88 -4.99
CA PHE A 89 -1.66 16.15 -4.27
C PHE A 89 -2.73 17.11 -4.80
N GLY A 90 -3.14 16.96 -6.06
CA GLY A 90 -4.12 17.80 -6.73
C GLY A 90 -3.75 19.29 -6.68
N ASN A 91 -4.70 20.11 -6.20
CA ASN A 91 -4.52 21.55 -5.98
C ASN A 91 -3.92 21.90 -4.61
N GLY A 92 -3.53 20.91 -3.81
CA GLY A 92 -2.95 21.08 -2.48
C GLY A 92 -3.93 21.37 -1.35
N THR A 93 -5.24 21.41 -1.60
CA THR A 93 -6.23 21.63 -0.53
C THR A 93 -6.75 20.34 0.11
N ALA A 94 -6.67 19.23 -0.62
CA ALA A 94 -7.12 17.91 -0.16
C ALA A 94 -6.32 16.79 -0.84
N PRO A 95 -5.01 16.64 -0.52
CA PRO A 95 -4.20 15.55 -1.05
C PRO A 95 -4.85 14.21 -0.74
N LYS A 96 -4.96 13.33 -1.73
CA LYS A 96 -5.74 12.10 -1.63
C LYS A 96 -4.86 10.88 -1.92
N THR A 97 -4.91 9.89 -1.04
CA THR A 97 -4.35 8.56 -1.29
C THR A 97 -5.49 7.58 -1.47
N THR A 98 -5.46 6.80 -2.55
CA THR A 98 -6.38 5.69 -2.82
C THR A 98 -5.64 4.37 -2.70
N VAL A 99 -6.33 3.36 -2.18
CA VAL A 99 -5.77 2.02 -2.00
C VAL A 99 -6.78 0.97 -2.42
N LYS A 100 -6.30 -0.01 -3.18
CA LYS A 100 -7.00 -1.24 -3.49
C LYS A 100 -6.02 -2.39 -3.37
N ALA A 101 -6.23 -3.22 -2.36
CA ALA A 101 -5.34 -4.31 -2.01
C ALA A 101 -6.11 -5.57 -1.62
N ALA A 102 -5.46 -6.72 -1.75
CA ALA A 102 -5.98 -8.00 -1.32
C ALA A 102 -4.86 -8.86 -0.74
N PHE A 103 -5.18 -9.58 0.33
CA PHE A 103 -4.37 -10.66 0.88
C PHE A 103 -5.15 -11.96 0.69
N ASN A 104 -4.83 -12.70 -0.36
CA ASN A 104 -5.52 -13.92 -0.75
C ASN A 104 -4.83 -15.13 -0.14
N THR A 105 -5.54 -15.85 0.73
CA THR A 105 -5.13 -17.14 1.27
C THR A 105 -6.34 -17.91 1.76
N ASP A 106 -6.23 -19.24 1.83
CA ASP A 106 -7.23 -20.06 2.49
C ASP A 106 -6.92 -20.11 3.99
N ILE A 107 -7.57 -19.23 4.75
CA ILE A 107 -7.40 -19.09 6.21
C ILE A 107 -7.84 -20.39 6.91
N THR A 108 -8.77 -21.15 6.32
CA THR A 108 -9.24 -22.41 6.89
C THR A 108 -8.17 -23.51 6.94
N LYS A 109 -7.06 -23.34 6.20
CA LYS A 109 -5.93 -24.28 6.21
C LYS A 109 -4.85 -23.95 7.23
N ILE A 110 -4.93 -22.78 7.87
CA ILE A 110 -3.89 -22.26 8.78
C ILE A 110 -4.42 -22.01 10.19
N VAL A 111 -5.72 -21.78 10.34
CA VAL A 111 -6.37 -21.51 11.62
C VAL A 111 -7.33 -22.66 11.95
N SER A 112 -7.39 -23.04 13.24
CA SER A 112 -8.28 -24.12 13.70
C SER A 112 -9.76 -23.75 13.59
N PRO A 113 -10.67 -24.73 13.41
CA PRO A 113 -12.11 -24.45 13.30
C PRO A 113 -12.69 -23.62 14.45
N ASP A 114 -12.26 -23.88 15.69
CA ASP A 114 -12.73 -23.16 16.87
C ASP A 114 -12.33 -21.67 16.81
N GLN A 115 -11.10 -21.38 16.37
CA GLN A 115 -10.63 -20.01 16.20
C GLN A 115 -11.30 -19.29 15.02
N LEU A 116 -11.62 -20.01 13.93
CA LEU A 116 -12.30 -19.43 12.77
C LEU A 116 -13.67 -18.84 13.14
N GLU A 117 -14.39 -19.48 14.08
CA GLU A 117 -15.70 -19.02 14.54
C GLU A 117 -15.62 -17.69 15.32
N GLU A 118 -14.46 -17.37 15.91
CA GLU A 118 -14.22 -16.15 16.66
C GLU A 118 -13.75 -14.98 15.78
N ILE A 119 -13.08 -15.26 14.64
CA ILE A 119 -12.50 -14.21 13.78
C ILE A 119 -13.57 -13.19 13.35
N ILE A 120 -14.68 -13.67 12.78
CA ILE A 120 -15.69 -12.78 12.21
C ILE A 120 -16.40 -11.94 13.29
N PRO A 121 -16.89 -12.51 14.41
CA PRO A 121 -17.43 -11.73 15.52
C PRO A 121 -16.44 -10.72 16.12
N ASN A 122 -15.17 -11.11 16.29
CA ASN A 122 -14.15 -10.22 16.82
C ASN A 122 -13.86 -9.05 15.87
N LEU A 123 -13.81 -9.31 14.56
CA LEU A 123 -13.66 -8.26 13.55
C LEU A 123 -14.82 -7.28 13.54
N SER A 124 -16.07 -7.75 13.67
CA SER A 124 -17.23 -6.87 13.84
C SER A 124 -17.05 -5.95 15.05
N THR A 125 -16.61 -6.51 16.17
CA THR A 125 -16.38 -5.76 17.42
C THR A 125 -15.25 -4.73 17.26
N ILE A 126 -14.16 -5.08 16.57
CA ILE A 126 -13.05 -4.15 16.28
C ILE A 126 -13.54 -2.99 15.41
N ILE A 127 -14.31 -3.29 14.36
CA ILE A 127 -14.89 -2.29 13.46
C ILE A 127 -15.79 -1.32 14.25
N GLU A 128 -16.63 -1.85 15.15
CA GLU A 128 -17.51 -1.03 16.00
C GLU A 128 -16.73 -0.21 17.04
N ASN A 129 -15.69 -0.78 17.67
CA ASN A 129 -14.89 -0.10 18.70
C ASN A 129 -13.97 0.98 18.13
N PHE A 130 -13.49 0.83 16.90
CA PHE A 130 -12.65 1.84 16.23
C PHE A 130 -13.29 3.23 16.26
N ALA A 131 -14.61 3.30 16.08
CA ALA A 131 -15.34 4.57 16.13
C ALA A 131 -15.35 5.19 17.53
N LYS A 132 -15.34 4.38 18.58
CA LYS A 132 -15.38 4.87 19.94
C LYS A 132 -14.08 5.57 20.33
N ASP A 133 -12.93 4.93 20.09
CA ASP A 133 -11.63 5.43 20.51
C ASP A 133 -11.30 6.78 19.86
N TYR A 134 -11.55 6.92 18.55
CA TYR A 134 -11.32 8.19 17.85
C TYR A 134 -12.34 9.28 18.21
N THR A 135 -13.57 8.91 18.59
CA THR A 135 -14.55 9.89 19.09
C THR A 135 -14.14 10.43 20.46
N GLU A 136 -13.48 9.63 21.30
CA GLU A 136 -12.94 10.09 22.59
C GLU A 136 -11.79 11.10 22.41
N GLU A 137 -10.95 10.94 21.38
CA GLU A 137 -9.83 11.85 21.08
C GLU A 137 -10.31 13.19 20.49
N PHE A 138 -11.19 13.16 19.48
CA PHE A 138 -11.57 14.36 18.73
C PHE A 138 -12.91 14.98 19.14
N GLY A 139 -13.64 14.36 20.07
CA GLY A 139 -14.93 14.88 20.56
C GLY A 139 -15.92 15.17 19.43
N ASP A 140 -16.46 16.39 19.39
CA ASP A 140 -17.42 16.82 18.36
C ASP A 140 -16.78 17.29 17.05
N ALA A 141 -15.45 17.27 16.96
CA ALA A 141 -14.70 17.57 15.74
C ALA A 141 -14.66 16.39 14.77
N ILE A 142 -15.00 15.17 15.18
CA ILE A 142 -14.99 13.99 14.30
C ILE A 142 -16.40 13.44 14.06
N THR A 143 -16.64 12.99 12.85
CA THR A 143 -17.77 12.13 12.50
C THR A 143 -17.22 10.80 12.03
N ILE A 144 -17.64 9.70 12.63
CA ILE A 144 -17.23 8.35 12.26
C ILE A 144 -18.47 7.53 11.97
N GLU A 145 -18.48 6.84 10.83
CA GLU A 145 -19.47 5.85 10.48
C GLU A 145 -18.76 4.52 10.30
N SER A 146 -19.17 3.52 11.08
CA SER A 146 -18.61 2.18 11.02
C SER A 146 -19.74 1.18 10.99
N VAL A 147 -19.77 0.32 9.98
CA VAL A 147 -20.88 -0.61 9.75
C VAL A 147 -20.40 -1.94 9.18
N VAL A 148 -20.90 -3.03 9.77
CA VAL A 148 -20.87 -4.35 9.15
C VAL A 148 -22.02 -4.43 8.15
N THR A 149 -21.70 -4.42 6.86
CA THR A 149 -22.71 -4.39 5.79
C THR A 149 -23.31 -5.76 5.52
N SER A 150 -22.54 -6.83 5.73
CA SER A 150 -23.03 -8.21 5.63
C SER A 150 -22.11 -9.20 6.32
N THR A 151 -22.70 -10.31 6.76
CA THR A 151 -21.95 -11.51 7.18
C THR A 151 -22.46 -12.72 6.40
N SER A 152 -21.55 -13.61 6.04
CA SER A 152 -21.87 -14.84 5.32
C SER A 152 -21.66 -16.05 6.22
N LYS A 153 -22.57 -17.02 6.12
CA LYS A 153 -22.50 -18.30 6.84
C LYS A 153 -22.52 -19.48 5.87
N ASP A 154 -21.93 -20.60 6.25
CA ASP A 154 -22.06 -21.86 5.53
C ASP A 154 -23.39 -22.59 5.83
N THR A 155 -23.54 -23.80 5.30
CA THR A 155 -24.75 -24.63 5.48
C THR A 155 -24.98 -25.06 6.92
N ASP A 156 -23.94 -25.08 7.75
CA ASP A 156 -23.99 -25.47 9.15
C ASP A 156 -24.16 -24.24 10.07
N GLY A 157 -24.28 -23.05 9.49
CA GLY A 157 -24.49 -21.79 10.21
C GLY A 157 -23.22 -21.15 10.76
N LYS A 158 -22.03 -21.63 10.38
CA LYS A 158 -20.73 -21.08 10.79
C LYS A 158 -20.36 -19.89 9.93
N TYR A 159 -19.74 -18.88 10.53
CA TYR A 159 -19.31 -17.69 9.80
C TYR A 159 -18.18 -18.02 8.82
N ILE A 160 -18.31 -17.55 7.58
CA ILE A 160 -17.31 -17.74 6.51
C ILE A 160 -16.85 -16.44 5.87
N GLY A 161 -17.48 -15.32 6.21
CA GLY A 161 -17.07 -14.02 5.70
C GLY A 161 -17.84 -12.84 6.30
N LEU A 162 -17.30 -11.65 6.05
CA LEU A 162 -17.79 -10.37 6.52
C LEU A 162 -17.46 -9.31 5.48
N ASN A 163 -18.40 -8.40 5.23
CA ASN A 163 -18.09 -7.14 4.57
C ASN A 163 -18.40 -6.01 5.55
N GLY A 164 -17.48 -5.07 5.65
CA GLY A 164 -17.58 -3.92 6.53
C GLY A 164 -17.10 -2.65 5.85
N PHE A 165 -17.47 -1.54 6.45
CA PHE A 165 -17.13 -0.21 5.99
C PHE A 165 -16.82 0.67 7.19
N ILE A 166 -15.77 1.47 7.08
CA ILE A 166 -15.39 2.49 8.04
C ILE A 166 -15.18 3.78 7.26
N SER A 167 -15.79 4.87 7.71
CA SER A 167 -15.44 6.21 7.27
C SER A 167 -15.31 7.15 8.44
N PHE A 168 -14.42 8.13 8.31
CA PHE A 168 -14.36 9.23 9.25
C PHE A 168 -14.12 10.55 8.52
N LYS A 169 -14.50 11.63 9.17
CA LYS A 169 -14.21 13.00 8.76
C LYS A 169 -13.97 13.89 9.97
N ILE A 170 -12.90 14.66 9.93
CA ILE A 170 -12.53 15.64 10.96
C ILE A 170 -12.85 17.05 10.45
N ASP A 171 -13.62 17.79 11.23
CA ASP A 171 -13.89 19.21 11.06
C ASP A 171 -12.80 20.02 11.78
N LEU A 172 -11.76 20.39 11.01
CA LEU A 172 -10.64 21.17 11.53
C LEU A 172 -11.05 22.54 12.11
N SER A 173 -12.25 23.05 11.79
CA SER A 173 -12.72 24.33 12.36
C SER A 173 -13.08 24.23 13.84
N LYS A 174 -13.27 23.01 14.35
CA LYS A 174 -13.57 22.72 15.75
C LYS A 174 -12.36 22.25 16.55
N VAL A 175 -11.22 22.05 15.89
CA VAL A 175 -9.95 21.68 16.51
C VAL A 175 -9.21 22.95 16.93
N PRO A 176 -8.57 23.00 18.11
CA PRO A 176 -7.66 24.08 18.47
C PRO A 176 -6.61 24.33 17.39
N ALA A 177 -6.34 25.60 17.07
CA ALA A 177 -5.50 25.97 15.93
C ALA A 177 -4.06 25.44 16.04
N GLU A 178 -3.56 25.33 17.27
CA GLU A 178 -2.26 24.75 17.63
C GLU A 178 -2.16 23.25 17.33
N GLU A 179 -3.27 22.51 17.39
CA GLU A 179 -3.34 21.05 17.20
C GLU A 179 -3.60 20.67 15.73
N VAL A 180 -4.12 21.61 14.91
CA VAL A 180 -4.42 21.35 13.48
C VAL A 180 -3.19 20.81 12.73
N LYS A 181 -1.98 21.27 13.07
CA LYS A 181 -0.75 20.79 12.43
C LYS A 181 -0.40 19.34 12.80
N GLU A 182 -0.87 18.84 13.93
CA GLU A 182 -0.59 17.49 14.41
C GLU A 182 -1.47 16.45 13.73
N ILE A 183 -2.63 16.87 13.21
CA ILE A 183 -3.59 16.00 12.53
C ILE A 183 -3.08 15.66 11.12
N PRO A 184 -2.73 14.39 10.81
CA PRO A 184 -2.18 14.02 9.51
C PRO A 184 -3.25 13.83 8.42
N LEU A 185 -4.47 13.49 8.83
CA LEU A 185 -5.56 13.01 7.97
C LEU A 185 -6.85 13.73 8.35
N THR A 186 -7.66 14.13 7.39
CA THR A 186 -8.97 14.76 7.66
C THR A 186 -10.13 13.88 7.30
N GLU A 187 -9.93 12.89 6.43
CA GLU A 187 -11.01 12.03 5.95
C GLU A 187 -10.45 10.65 5.60
N ALA A 188 -11.22 9.60 5.86
CA ALA A 188 -10.97 8.29 5.29
C ALA A 188 -12.27 7.58 4.99
N VAL A 189 -12.24 6.74 3.98
CA VAL A 189 -13.30 5.81 3.62
C VAL A 189 -12.65 4.50 3.23
N VAL A 190 -12.94 3.43 3.98
CA VAL A 190 -12.33 2.12 3.81
C VAL A 190 -13.41 1.05 3.84
N SER A 191 -13.45 0.23 2.80
CA SER A 191 -14.25 -0.99 2.72
C SER A 191 -13.35 -2.19 2.96
N LEU A 192 -13.82 -3.10 3.82
CA LEU A 192 -13.14 -4.35 4.16
C LEU A 192 -14.03 -5.51 3.71
N GLY A 193 -13.46 -6.46 2.97
CA GLY A 193 -14.06 -7.75 2.68
C GLY A 193 -13.21 -8.86 3.27
N VAL A 194 -13.84 -9.80 3.95
CA VAL A 194 -13.19 -10.98 4.54
C VAL A 194 -13.95 -12.20 4.09
N ASN A 195 -13.23 -13.19 3.59
CA ASN A 195 -13.75 -14.51 3.27
C ASN A 195 -12.69 -15.53 3.70
N LEU A 196 -13.06 -16.48 4.57
CA LEU A 196 -12.08 -17.38 5.17
C LEU A 196 -11.39 -18.31 4.15
N LYS A 197 -11.96 -18.50 2.96
CA LYS A 197 -11.36 -19.33 1.89
C LYS A 197 -10.57 -18.53 0.87
N THR A 198 -10.95 -17.28 0.61
CA THR A 198 -10.32 -16.46 -0.44
C THR A 198 -9.42 -15.37 0.11
N GLY A 199 -9.54 -15.01 1.40
CA GLY A 199 -8.70 -14.04 2.08
C GLY A 199 -9.40 -12.71 2.40
N ILE A 200 -8.61 -11.63 2.41
CA ILE A 200 -9.02 -10.29 2.83
C ILE A 200 -8.87 -9.33 1.64
N SER A 201 -9.80 -8.40 1.47
CA SER A 201 -9.75 -7.32 0.48
C SER A 201 -10.00 -5.96 1.14
N ILE A 202 -9.24 -4.95 0.73
CA ILE A 202 -9.34 -3.58 1.20
C ILE A 202 -9.47 -2.66 -0.01
N ASP A 203 -10.45 -1.75 0.00
CA ASP A 203 -10.63 -0.71 -1.01
C ASP A 203 -11.02 0.59 -0.31
N GLY A 204 -10.36 1.69 -0.63
CA GLY A 204 -10.64 2.95 0.04
C GLY A 204 -9.78 4.11 -0.37
N TYR A 205 -9.96 5.20 0.38
CA TYR A 205 -9.13 6.38 0.27
C TYR A 205 -8.97 7.08 1.60
N ILE A 206 -7.92 7.88 1.69
CA ILE A 206 -7.66 8.84 2.76
C ILE A 206 -7.42 10.22 2.15
N VAL A 207 -7.81 11.26 2.85
CA VAL A 207 -7.49 12.65 2.54
C VAL A 207 -6.56 13.17 3.63
N SER A 208 -5.37 13.58 3.23
CA SER A 208 -4.37 14.14 4.13
C SER A 208 -4.68 15.59 4.45
N ASN A 209 -4.29 16.03 5.64
CA ASN A 209 -4.33 17.44 6.01
C ASN A 209 -3.10 18.16 5.42
N PRO A 210 -3.25 19.04 4.42
CA PRO A 210 -2.12 19.75 3.83
C PRO A 210 -1.46 20.76 4.78
N ALA A 211 -2.12 21.13 5.88
CA ALA A 211 -1.56 21.99 6.91
C ALA A 211 -0.72 21.25 7.95
N SER A 212 -0.71 19.91 7.90
CA SER A 212 0.05 19.09 8.84
C SER A 212 1.57 19.34 8.72
N TYR A 213 2.31 19.18 9.82
CA TYR A 213 3.76 19.31 9.81
C TYR A 213 4.45 18.35 8.81
N TYR A 214 3.80 17.25 8.43
CA TYR A 214 4.32 16.33 7.41
C TYR A 214 4.49 16.96 6.02
N PHE A 215 3.87 18.12 5.76
CA PHE A 215 4.03 18.89 4.53
C PHE A 215 4.96 20.10 4.68
N ASP A 216 5.54 20.32 5.86
CA ASP A 216 6.51 21.40 6.07
C ASP A 216 7.83 21.07 5.35
N ARG A 217 8.45 22.07 4.72
CA ARG A 217 9.57 21.93 3.77
C ARG A 217 10.84 21.28 4.35
N ASP A 218 11.01 21.38 5.67
CA ASP A 218 12.20 20.88 6.37
C ASP A 218 12.01 19.47 6.94
N GLN A 219 10.83 18.86 6.75
CA GLN A 219 10.58 17.48 7.14
C GLN A 219 10.98 16.53 6.00
N LYS A 220 11.59 15.39 6.35
CA LYS A 220 11.80 14.31 5.37
C LYS A 220 10.44 13.74 4.97
N GLY A 221 10.00 14.07 3.77
CA GLY A 221 8.74 13.62 3.21
C GLY A 221 8.93 12.60 2.10
N LEU A 222 7.84 12.38 1.36
CA LEU A 222 7.80 11.42 0.26
C LEU A 222 8.75 11.81 -0.89
N LYS A 223 9.04 13.10 -1.07
CA LYS A 223 9.95 13.60 -2.10
C LYS A 223 11.38 13.15 -1.81
N GLU A 224 11.87 13.41 -0.60
CA GLU A 224 13.23 13.08 -0.17
C GLU A 224 13.46 11.57 -0.28
N TYR A 225 12.42 10.78 0.03
CA TYR A 225 12.44 9.34 -0.14
C TYR A 225 12.65 8.92 -1.61
N PHE A 226 11.89 9.49 -2.55
CA PHE A 226 12.04 9.18 -3.98
C PHE A 226 13.33 9.73 -4.58
N GLU A 227 13.77 10.92 -4.19
CA GLU A 227 15.05 11.47 -4.63
C GLU A 227 16.23 10.60 -4.17
N THR A 228 16.17 10.12 -2.93
CA THR A 228 17.18 9.21 -2.38
C THR A 228 17.19 7.88 -3.15
N LEU A 229 16.03 7.28 -3.39
CA LEU A 229 15.90 6.08 -4.22
C LEU A 229 16.41 6.28 -5.66
N LEU A 230 16.05 7.39 -6.31
CA LEU A 230 16.49 7.73 -7.66
C LEU A 230 17.99 8.00 -7.75
N SER A 231 18.61 8.46 -6.68
CA SER A 231 20.07 8.63 -6.59
C SER A 231 20.83 7.31 -6.48
N GLY A 232 20.13 6.18 -6.31
CA GLY A 232 20.72 4.86 -6.14
C GLY A 232 21.26 4.60 -4.73
N ASP A 233 20.75 5.32 -3.74
CA ASP A 233 21.09 5.09 -2.35
C ASP A 233 20.67 3.69 -1.90
N THR A 234 21.64 2.93 -1.41
CA THR A 234 21.43 1.52 -1.06
C THR A 234 20.79 1.35 0.32
N GLU A 235 20.90 2.32 1.23
CA GLU A 235 20.30 2.24 2.56
C GLU A 235 18.77 2.26 2.49
N THR A 236 18.22 3.19 1.71
CA THR A 236 16.77 3.30 1.50
C THR A 236 16.20 2.07 0.80
N LEU A 237 16.92 1.54 -0.20
CA LEU A 237 16.55 0.28 -0.87
C LEU A 237 16.64 -0.93 0.08
N ASN A 238 17.66 -1.00 0.93
CA ASN A 238 17.81 -2.08 1.90
C ASN A 238 16.69 -2.09 2.94
N THR A 239 16.18 -0.91 3.31
CA THR A 239 15.01 -0.80 4.20
C THR A 239 13.78 -1.44 3.55
N LEU A 240 13.52 -1.18 2.26
CA LEU A 240 12.44 -1.84 1.50
C LEU A 240 12.64 -3.35 1.41
N LEU A 241 13.87 -3.80 1.13
CA LEU A 241 14.20 -5.21 1.03
C LEU A 241 14.02 -5.95 2.37
N ALA A 242 14.27 -5.30 3.51
CA ALA A 242 14.03 -5.89 4.82
C ALA A 242 12.56 -6.24 5.04
N PHE A 243 11.63 -5.38 4.58
CA PHE A 243 10.20 -5.69 4.63
C PHE A 243 9.85 -6.89 3.73
N LEU A 244 10.43 -6.98 2.53
CA LEU A 244 10.20 -8.11 1.62
C LEU A 244 10.74 -9.43 2.18
N VAL A 245 11.89 -9.42 2.86
CA VAL A 245 12.41 -10.61 3.56
C VAL A 245 11.46 -11.06 4.65
N GLN A 246 10.91 -10.14 5.44
CA GLN A 246 9.92 -10.48 6.46
C GLN A 246 8.63 -11.02 5.85
N LEU A 247 8.12 -10.37 4.80
CA LEU A 247 6.96 -10.83 4.05
C LEU A 247 7.17 -12.25 3.51
N ASP A 248 8.32 -12.52 2.89
CA ASP A 248 8.65 -13.83 2.34
C ASP A 248 8.69 -14.92 3.41
N ARG A 249 9.23 -14.58 4.60
CA ARG A 249 9.24 -15.47 5.76
C ARG A 249 7.83 -15.78 6.26
N TYR A 250 6.97 -14.78 6.41
CA TYR A 250 5.58 -15.02 6.84
C TYR A 250 4.80 -15.80 5.79
N ALA A 251 4.96 -15.46 4.52
CA ALA A 251 4.32 -16.18 3.43
C ALA A 251 4.76 -17.65 3.37
N GLU A 252 6.04 -17.95 3.61
CA GLU A 252 6.54 -19.33 3.72
C GLU A 252 5.79 -20.11 4.80
N ILE A 253 5.71 -19.56 6.02
CA ILE A 253 5.07 -20.23 7.16
C ILE A 253 3.59 -20.53 6.86
N ILE A 254 2.89 -19.57 6.26
CA ILE A 254 1.48 -19.71 5.88
C ILE A 254 1.32 -20.71 4.72
N ALA A 255 2.18 -20.65 3.71
CA ALA A 255 2.12 -21.50 2.52
C ALA A 255 2.41 -22.97 2.82
N GLU A 256 3.33 -23.24 3.75
CA GLU A 256 3.65 -24.59 4.24
C GLU A 256 2.66 -25.09 5.30
N GLY A 257 1.76 -24.22 5.77
CA GLY A 257 0.69 -24.52 6.71
C GLY A 257 1.21 -25.06 8.04
N ALA A 258 2.07 -24.28 8.69
CA ALA A 258 2.38 -24.47 10.10
C ALA A 258 1.11 -24.19 10.92
N THR A 259 0.55 -25.23 11.53
CA THR A 259 -0.80 -25.24 12.16
C THR A 259 -0.88 -24.60 13.55
N ASP A 260 0.17 -23.92 14.01
CA ASP A 260 0.22 -23.28 15.33
C ASP A 260 0.56 -21.77 15.24
N MET A 261 0.02 -21.10 14.21
CA MET A 261 0.12 -19.65 14.13
C MET A 261 -0.82 -19.03 15.17
N ASP A 262 -0.29 -18.82 16.38
CA ASP A 262 -0.96 -18.10 17.44
C ASP A 262 -1.20 -16.64 17.01
N LEU A 263 -2.43 -16.36 16.53
CA LEU A 263 -2.83 -15.04 16.06
C LEU A 263 -2.73 -13.97 17.16
N SER A 264 -2.70 -14.35 18.45
CA SER A 264 -2.49 -13.39 19.54
C SER A 264 -1.12 -12.72 19.49
N LYS A 265 -0.14 -13.32 18.80
CA LYS A 265 1.20 -12.75 18.60
C LYS A 265 1.29 -11.79 17.41
N ILE A 266 0.20 -11.62 16.66
CA ILE A 266 0.11 -10.69 15.51
C ILE A 266 -0.60 -9.39 15.91
N VAL A 267 -1.32 -9.38 17.04
CA VAL A 267 -2.21 -8.28 17.46
C VAL A 267 -1.60 -7.39 18.58
N HIS A 268 -0.29 -7.49 18.82
CA HIS A 268 0.43 -6.64 19.79
C HIS A 268 1.68 -5.98 19.17
#